data_AF-A0A354XEQ4-F1
#
_entry.id   AF-A0A354XEQ4-F1
#
_cell.length_a   1.000
_cell.length_b   1.000
_cell.length_c   1.000
_cell.angle_alpha   90.00
_cell.angle_beta   90.00
_cell.angle_gamma   90.00
#
_symmetry.space_group_name_H-M   'P 1'
#
loop_
_entity.id
_entity.type
_entity.pdbx_description
1 polymer ?
#
loop_
_entity_poly.entity_id
_entity_poly.type
_entity_poly.pdbx_seq_one_letter_code
_entity_poly.pdbx_strand_id
1 'polypeptide(L)'
;LHDRQAIICHRQEHFDATHISLTCTAAPIADPQGNVMAVLDISALQSPTQHESQNFSLSLVTLYARMIEDAYFLQRYRDCLMVRLDTSRE
;
A
#
# COMPACT_ATOMS: atom_id res chain seq x y z
N LEU A 1 -5.63 -14.94 0.65
CA LEU A 1 -4.77 -13.76 0.81
C LEU A 1 -3.76 -14.06 1.89
N HIS A 2 -2.72 -14.86 1.56
CA HIS A 2 -1.81 -15.45 2.56
C HIS A 2 -0.51 -14.67 2.76
N ASP A 3 -0.21 -13.67 1.94
CA ASP A 3 0.96 -12.80 2.10
C ASP A 3 0.53 -11.36 2.29
N ARG A 4 0.91 -10.77 3.43
CA ARG A 4 0.74 -9.35 3.79
C ARG A 4 1.73 -8.45 3.02
N GLN A 5 2.10 -8.83 1.81
CA GLN A 5 3.05 -8.09 0.98
C GLN A 5 2.29 -7.19 0.00
N ALA A 6 2.87 -6.04 -0.33
CA ALA A 6 2.39 -5.27 -1.46
C ALA A 6 2.57 -6.13 -2.73
N ILE A 7 1.50 -6.28 -3.51
CA ILE A 7 1.48 -7.16 -4.67
C ILE A 7 1.33 -6.27 -5.91
N ILE A 8 2.21 -6.50 -6.89
CA ILE A 8 2.04 -5.96 -8.23
C ILE A 8 1.19 -6.97 -9.00
N CYS A 9 -0.08 -6.67 -9.21
CA CYS A 9 -0.94 -7.50 -10.04
C CYS A 9 -0.73 -7.09 -11.51
N HIS A 10 -0.13 -7.98 -12.31
CA HIS A 10 0.25 -7.66 -13.69
C HIS A 10 -0.69 -8.33 -14.69
N ARG A 11 -1.53 -7.54 -15.38
CA ARG A 11 -2.34 -7.82 -16.61
C ARG A 11 -3.19 -9.12 -16.70
N GLN A 12 -2.73 -10.30 -16.32
CA GLN A 12 -3.45 -11.59 -16.43
C GLN A 12 -4.03 -12.09 -15.10
N GLU A 13 -3.76 -11.43 -13.98
CA GLU A 13 -4.34 -11.79 -12.66
C GLU A 13 -5.65 -11.05 -12.32
N HIS A 14 -6.16 -10.25 -13.27
CA HIS A 14 -7.51 -9.71 -13.19
C HIS A 14 -8.52 -10.80 -13.60
N PHE A 15 -9.39 -11.19 -12.67
CA PHE A 15 -10.47 -12.18 -12.89
C PHE A 15 -11.56 -11.70 -13.88
N ASP A 16 -11.50 -10.44 -14.34
CA ASP A 16 -12.47 -9.85 -15.27
C ASP A 16 -11.77 -9.19 -16.47
N ALA A 17 -12.02 -9.73 -17.66
CA ALA A 17 -11.23 -9.56 -18.88
C ALA A 17 -11.56 -8.30 -19.69
N THR A 18 -11.97 -7.20 -19.04
CA THR A 18 -12.35 -5.95 -19.73
C THR A 18 -11.30 -4.83 -19.65
N HIS A 19 -10.20 -4.99 -18.92
CA HIS A 19 -9.23 -3.89 -18.64
C HIS A 19 -7.76 -4.23 -18.92
N ILE A 20 -7.47 -4.80 -20.10
CA ILE A 20 -6.18 -5.40 -20.51
C ILE A 20 -5.00 -4.39 -20.68
N SER A 21 -5.16 -3.11 -20.34
CA SER A 21 -4.09 -2.09 -20.48
C SER A 21 -3.78 -1.30 -19.20
N LEU A 22 -4.15 -1.81 -18.02
CA LEU A 22 -3.84 -1.19 -16.73
C LEU A 22 -2.74 -1.95 -16.00
N THR A 23 -1.72 -1.24 -15.52
CA THR A 23 -0.85 -1.74 -14.45
C THR A 23 -1.42 -1.21 -13.14
N CYS A 24 -1.92 -2.11 -12.31
CA CYS A 24 -2.39 -1.80 -10.97
C CYS A 24 -1.31 -2.18 -9.96
N THR A 25 -1.14 -1.36 -8.92
CA THR A 25 -0.21 -1.63 -7.83
C THR A 25 -0.95 -1.45 -6.53
N ALA A 26 -0.94 -2.49 -5.71
CA ALA A 26 -1.73 -2.53 -4.50
C ALA A 26 -0.87 -2.80 -3.26
N ALA A 27 -1.18 -2.09 -2.17
CA ALA A 27 -0.60 -2.33 -0.85
C ALA A 27 -1.71 -2.60 0.18
N PRO A 28 -1.57 -3.62 1.04
CA PRO A 28 -2.49 -3.82 2.14
C PRO A 28 -2.33 -2.69 3.17
N ILE A 29 -3.43 -2.37 3.85
CA ILE A 29 -3.47 -1.50 5.03
C ILE A 29 -3.83 -2.40 6.21
N ALA A 30 -2.93 -2.48 7.18
CA ALA A 30 -3.08 -3.29 8.39
C ALA A 30 -3.58 -2.49 9.59
N ASP A 31 -4.31 -3.17 10.47
CA ASP A 31 -4.58 -2.67 11.81
C ASP A 31 -3.34 -2.79 12.71
N PRO A 32 -3.36 -2.17 13.90
CA PRO A 32 -2.28 -2.27 14.88
C PRO A 32 -2.03 -3.71 15.40
N GLN A 33 -2.96 -4.64 15.19
CA GLN A 33 -2.82 -6.07 15.49
C GLN A 33 -2.24 -6.85 14.29
N GLY A 34 -1.93 -6.17 13.19
CA GLY A 34 -1.41 -6.71 11.94
C GLY A 34 -2.48 -7.26 11.00
N ASN A 35 -3.77 -7.23 11.30
CA ASN A 35 -4.81 -7.75 10.41
C ASN A 35 -5.06 -6.79 9.26
N VAL A 36 -5.22 -7.31 8.04
CA VAL A 36 -5.55 -6.47 6.88
C VAL A 36 -6.97 -5.93 7.04
N MET A 37 -7.11 -4.60 7.06
CA MET A 37 -8.41 -3.91 7.14
C MET A 37 -8.86 -3.36 5.79
N ALA A 38 -7.91 -2.99 4.93
CA ALA A 38 -8.18 -2.41 3.62
C ALA A 38 -7.03 -2.69 2.65
N VAL A 39 -7.20 -2.30 1.39
CA VAL A 39 -6.16 -2.33 0.35
C VAL A 39 -6.18 -1.00 -0.38
N LEU A 40 -5.01 -0.39 -0.56
CA LEU A 40 -4.81 0.80 -1.38
C LEU A 40 -4.34 0.35 -2.76
N ASP A 41 -5.07 0.71 -3.82
CA ASP A 41 -4.70 0.44 -5.21
C ASP A 41 -4.45 1.74 -5.97
N ILE A 42 -3.41 1.75 -6.82
CA ILE A 42 -3.21 2.76 -7.84
C ILE A 42 -3.23 2.11 -9.22
N SER A 43 -4.00 2.70 -10.14
CA SER A 43 -4.18 2.20 -11.49
C SER A 43 -3.66 3.22 -12.51
N ALA A 44 -2.77 2.80 -13.42
CA ALA A 44 -2.24 3.64 -14.49
C ALA A 44 -2.89 3.32 -15.85
N LEU A 45 -3.59 4.29 -16.45
CA LEU A 45 -4.30 4.15 -17.74
C LEU A 45 -3.36 3.88 -18.94
N GLN A 46 -2.12 4.36 -18.84
CA GLN A 46 -1.05 4.17 -19.81
C GLN A 46 0.19 3.76 -19.04
N SER A 47 0.41 2.46 -18.87
CA SER A 47 1.59 1.98 -18.17
C SER A 47 2.82 2.11 -19.07
N PRO A 48 3.84 2.90 -18.69
CA PRO A 48 5.11 2.87 -19.39
C PRO A 48 5.69 1.46 -19.23
N THR A 49 6.19 0.86 -20.29
CA THR A 49 6.80 -0.49 -20.28
C THR A 49 8.10 -0.57 -19.46
N GLN A 50 8.54 0.55 -18.87
CA GLN A 50 9.80 0.65 -18.14
C GLN A 50 9.64 0.17 -16.69
N HIS A 51 10.54 -0.71 -16.29
CA HIS A 51 10.59 -1.34 -14.97
C HIS A 51 10.75 -0.31 -13.82
N GLU A 52 11.43 0.81 -14.07
CA GLU A 52 11.62 1.91 -13.12
C GLU A 52 10.29 2.58 -12.71
N SER A 53 9.36 2.76 -13.65
CA SER A 53 8.05 3.35 -13.35
C SER A 53 7.21 2.44 -12.45
N GLN A 54 7.38 1.12 -12.55
CA GLN A 54 6.67 0.16 -11.72
C GLN A 54 7.23 0.12 -10.29
N ASN A 55 8.55 0.19 -10.13
CA ASN A 55 9.20 0.32 -8.81
C ASN A 55 8.78 1.61 -8.09
N PHE A 56 8.62 2.71 -8.85
CA PHE A 56 8.11 3.96 -8.32
C PHE A 56 6.67 3.83 -7.83
N SER A 57 5.78 3.24 -8.64
CA SER A 57 4.38 2.97 -8.24
C SER A 57 4.29 2.12 -6.98
N LEU A 58 5.10 1.06 -6.86
CA LEU A 58 5.14 0.21 -5.68
C LEU A 58 5.61 0.96 -4.43
N SER A 59 6.70 1.72 -4.56
CA SER A 59 7.22 2.53 -3.45
C SER A 59 6.19 3.56 -2.98
N LEU A 60 5.48 4.18 -3.93
CA LEU A 60 4.47 5.18 -3.66
C LEU A 60 3.26 4.58 -2.91
N VAL A 61 2.68 3.50 -3.44
CA VAL A 61 1.50 2.88 -2.81
C VAL A 61 1.84 2.32 -1.43
N THR A 62 3.04 1.79 -1.25
CA THR A 62 3.52 1.30 0.05
C THR A 62 3.69 2.45 1.05
N LEU A 63 4.26 3.57 0.62
CA LEU A 63 4.43 4.75 1.47
C LEU A 63 3.08 5.29 1.95
N TYR A 64 2.11 5.47 1.03
CA TYR A 64 0.80 5.99 1.39
C TYR A 64 -0.03 5.01 2.22
N ALA A 65 0.10 3.70 1.98
CA ALA A 65 -0.53 2.70 2.85
C ALA A 65 -0.03 2.84 4.29
N ARG A 66 1.29 2.97 4.52
CA ARG A 66 1.85 3.22 5.86
C ARG A 66 1.38 4.53 6.48
N MET A 67 1.30 5.60 5.70
CA MET A 67 0.76 6.87 6.22
C MET A 67 -0.70 6.76 6.68
N ILE A 68 -1.50 5.95 5.99
CA ILE A 68 -2.88 5.65 6.39
C ILE A 68 -2.90 4.80 7.67
N GLU A 69 -2.04 3.79 7.78
CA GLU A 69 -1.87 2.97 8.99
C GLU A 69 -1.49 3.83 10.20
N ASP A 70 -0.52 4.73 10.04
CA ASP A 70 -0.08 5.66 11.08
C ASP A 70 -1.23 6.59 11.51
N ALA A 71 -1.91 7.22 10.55
CA ALA A 71 -3.05 8.09 10.85
C ALA A 71 -4.18 7.34 11.58
N TYR A 72 -4.47 6.11 11.15
CA TYR A 72 -5.45 5.24 11.80
C TYR A 72 -5.03 4.89 13.24
N PHE A 73 -3.76 4.52 13.46
CA PHE A 73 -3.22 4.24 14.78
C PHE A 73 -3.37 5.45 15.71
N LEU A 74 -2.94 6.63 15.25
CA LEU A 74 -3.03 7.89 16.00
C LEU A 74 -4.49 8.21 16.36
N GLN A 75 -5.41 8.06 15.42
CA GLN A 75 -6.82 8.31 15.65
C GLN A 75 -7.45 7.30 16.62
N ARG A 76 -7.11 6.03 16.49
CA ARG A 76 -7.69 4.92 17.27
C ARG A 76 -7.24 4.92 18.73
N TYR A 77 -6.03 5.40 19.00
CA TYR A 77 -5.41 5.48 20.33
C TYR A 77 -5.22 6.92 20.82
N ARG A 78 -5.98 7.87 20.26
CA ARG A 78 -5.86 9.31 20.59
C ARG A 78 -6.00 9.64 22.09
N ASP A 79 -6.72 8.80 22.83
CA ASP A 79 -7.00 8.95 24.26
C ASP A 79 -6.05 8.10 25.14
N CYS A 80 -5.00 7.53 24.54
CA CYS A 80 -3.99 6.71 25.22
C CYS A 80 -2.65 7.44 25.33
N LEU A 81 -1.84 7.05 26.32
CA LEU A 81 -0.45 7.50 26.38
C LEU A 81 0.32 6.92 25.19
N MET A 82 0.93 7.81 24.39
CA MET A 82 1.69 7.44 23.21
C MET A 82 3.17 7.72 23.41
N VAL A 83 4.01 6.72 23.11
CA VAL A 83 5.46 6.86 23.15
C VAL A 83 5.97 6.82 21.72
N ARG A 84 6.58 7.92 21.27
CA ARG A 84 7.23 8.00 19.97
C ARG A 84 8.73 7.88 20.18
N LEU A 85 9.31 6.78 19.70
CA LEU A 85 10.74 6.55 19.74
C LEU A 85 11.31 7.09 18.43
N ASP A 86 12.12 8.13 18.51
CA ASP A 86 12.85 8.66 17.36
C ASP A 86 14.31 8.18 17.43
N THR A 87 14.88 7.79 16.29
CA THR A 87 16.30 7.46 16.17
C THR A 87 17.20 8.69 16.00
N SER A 88 16.64 9.91 16.06
CA SER A 88 17.38 11.16 16.16
C SER A 88 18.11 11.21 17.51
N ARG A 89 19.30 10.62 17.56
CA ARG A 89 20.39 11.28 18.26
C ARG A 89 20.94 12.29 17.28
N GLU A 90 20.85 13.57 17.67
CA GLU A 90 21.28 14.81 16.97
C GLU A 90 20.22 15.52 16.13
#